data_AF-A0A5D4TWS5-F1
#
_entry.id   AF-A0A5D4TWS5-F1
#
_cell.length_a   1.000
_cell.length_b   1.000
_cell.length_c   1.000
_cell.angle_alpha   90.00
_cell.angle_beta   90.00
_cell.angle_gamma   90.00
#
_symmetry.space_group_name_H-M   'P 1'
#
loop_
_entity.id
_entity.type
_entity.pdbx_description
1 polymer ?
#
loop_
_entity_poly.entity_id
_entity_poly.type
_entity_poly.pdbx_seq_one_letter_code
_entity_poly.pdbx_strand_id
1 'polypeptide(L)' 'MRSEECSLPFCAQTNDPAPLFVAEAYDNAQKKINIVNLESFRGKWVILFFYSSDFTFV' A
#
# COMPACT_ATOMS: atom_id res chain seq x y z
N MET A 1 -29.92 2.07 12.76
CA MET A 1 -29.03 1.73 11.64
C MET A 1 -27.74 1.28 12.26
N ARG A 2 -27.43 -0.03 12.26
CA ARG A 2 -26.16 -0.53 12.81
C ARG A 2 -25.05 0.04 11.92
N SER A 3 -24.27 0.99 12.44
CA SER A 3 -22.96 1.28 11.88
C SER A 3 -22.14 0.01 12.04
N GLU A 4 -21.91 -0.72 10.96
CA GLU A 4 -20.86 -1.74 10.96
C GLU A 4 -19.55 -1.01 11.28
N GLU A 5 -18.92 -1.37 12.39
CA GLU A 5 -17.63 -0.81 12.78
C GLU A 5 -16.60 -1.25 11.75
N CYS A 6 -16.34 -0.34 10.80
CA CYS A 6 -15.28 -0.46 9.82
C CYS A 6 -13.94 -0.57 10.56
N SER A 7 -13.27 -1.71 10.43
CA SER A 7 -11.98 -1.96 11.10
C SER A 7 -10.85 -2.06 10.09
N LEU A 8 -9.69 -1.52 10.47
CA LEU A 8 -8.45 -1.73 9.73
C LEU A 8 -8.15 -3.24 9.66
N PRO A 9 -7.58 -3.73 8.53
CA PRO A 9 -7.06 -2.96 7.39
C PRO A 9 -8.10 -2.68 6.28
N PHE A 10 -9.31 -3.23 6.38
CA PHE A 10 -10.30 -3.23 5.29
C PHE A 10 -11.02 -1.88 5.13
N CYS A 11 -10.86 -0.99 6.09
CA CYS A 11 -11.39 0.37 6.06
C CYS A 11 -10.30 1.36 6.45
N ALA A 12 -9.65 1.99 5.47
CA ALA A 12 -8.64 3.03 5.71
C ALA A 12 -9.28 4.41 5.50
N GLN A 13 -9.54 5.14 6.58
CA GLN A 13 -9.96 6.55 6.53
C GLN A 13 -8.75 7.49 6.54
N THR A 14 -8.95 8.76 6.20
CA THR A 14 -7.86 9.76 6.08
C THR A 14 -7.15 10.07 7.39
N ASN A 15 -7.82 9.88 8.53
CA ASN A 15 -7.25 10.12 9.86
C ASN A 15 -6.71 8.85 10.53
N ASP A 16 -6.86 7.69 9.88
CA ASP A 16 -6.36 6.44 10.41
C ASP A 16 -4.86 6.29 10.11
N PRO A 17 -4.10 5.58 10.97
CA PRO A 17 -2.81 5.07 10.57
C PRO A 17 -2.97 4.20 9.30
N ALA A 18 -2.17 4.49 8.27
CA ALA A 18 -2.16 3.68 7.06
C ALA A 18 -1.88 2.20 7.40
N PRO A 19 -2.65 1.23 6.86
CA PRO A 19 -2.41 -0.18 7.07
C PRO A 19 -0.98 -0.57 6.70
N LEU A 20 -0.27 -1.22 7.63
CA LEU A 20 1.06 -1.73 7.34
C LEU A 20 0.99 -2.87 6.33
N PHE A 21 1.93 -2.87 5.39
CA PHE A 21 2.12 -3.97 4.45
C PHE A 21 3.60 -4.33 4.34
N VAL A 22 3.84 -5.59 3.98
CA VAL A 22 5.13 -6.12 3.57
C VAL A 22 4.88 -6.91 2.29
N ALA A 23 5.64 -6.62 1.23
CA ALA A 23 5.46 -7.27 -0.07
C ALA A 23 6.79 -7.37 -0.81
N GLU A 24 6.86 -8.33 -1.75
CA GLU A 24 7.89 -8.34 -2.77
C GLU A 24 7.58 -7.28 -3.83
N ALA A 25 8.58 -6.47 -4.20
CA ALA A 25 8.45 -5.48 -5.25
C ALA A 25 9.70 -5.46 -6.13
N TYR A 26 9.51 -5.16 -7.41
CA TYR A 26 10.62 -4.95 -8.34
C TYR A 26 11.20 -3.55 -8.19
N ASP A 27 12.48 -3.47 -7.82
CA ASP A 27 13.23 -2.22 -7.74
C ASP A 27 13.87 -1.89 -9.10
N ASN A 28 13.34 -0.88 -9.78
CA ASN A 28 13.83 -0.48 -11.10
C ASN A 28 15.28 0.07 -11.08
N ALA A 29 15.76 0.63 -9.97
CA ALA A 29 17.12 1.13 -9.86
C ALA A 29 18.11 -0.02 -9.66
N GLN A 30 17.75 -1.01 -8.85
CA GLN A 30 18.60 -2.18 -8.56
C GLN A 30 18.40 -3.36 -9.51
N LYS A 31 17.36 -3.32 -10.37
CA LYS A 31 17.01 -4.38 -11.33
C LYS A 31 16.80 -5.76 -10.69
N LYS A 32 16.17 -5.78 -9.51
CA LYS A 32 15.90 -7.03 -8.76
C LYS A 32 14.63 -6.94 -7.92
N ILE A 33 14.14 -8.10 -7.48
CA ILE A 33 13.08 -8.21 -6.49
C ILE A 33 13.66 -7.93 -5.10
N ASN A 34 13.00 -7.08 -4.34
CA ASN A 34 13.33 -6.75 -2.95
C ASN A 34 12.06 -6.85 -2.09
N ILE A 35 12.23 -7.06 -0.78
CA ILE A 35 11.14 -6.92 0.19
C ILE A 35 10.99 -5.44 0.55
N VAL A 36 9.79 -4.91 0.36
CA VAL A 36 9.42 -3.56 0.77
C VAL A 36 8.43 -3.62 1.93
N ASN A 37 8.57 -2.69 2.88
CA ASN A 37 7.62 -2.52 3.96
C ASN A 37 7.32 -1.03 4.17
N LEU A 38 6.07 -0.71 4.49
CA LEU A 38 5.63 0.68 4.65
C LEU A 38 6.38 1.41 5.78
N GLU A 39 6.72 0.69 6.85
CA GLU A 39 7.36 1.25 8.03
C GLU A 39 8.75 1.85 7.73
N SER A 40 9.50 1.26 6.81
CA SER A 40 10.81 1.75 6.37
C SER A 40 10.78 3.14 5.72
N PHE A 41 9.59 3.63 5.35
CA PHE A 41 9.38 4.95 4.77
C PHE A 41 8.92 6.02 5.77
N ARG A 42 8.86 5.72 7.08
CA ARG A 42 8.55 6.73 8.11
C ARG A 42 9.47 7.95 7.98
N GLY A 43 8.87 9.14 8.12
CA GLY A 43 9.57 10.42 7.89
C GLY A 43 9.60 10.89 6.44
N LYS A 44 9.03 10.11 5.50
CA LYS A 44 8.82 10.51 4.10
C LYS A 44 7.34 10.48 3.76
N TRP A 45 6.92 11.32 2.82
CA TRP A 45 5.61 11.17 2.19
C TRP A 45 5.62 9.98 1.23
N VAL A 46 4.59 9.13 1.32
CA VAL A 46 4.42 7.94 0.48
C VAL A 46 3.11 8.07 -0.28
N ILE A 47 3.16 7.89 -1.60
CA ILE A 47 1.97 7.77 -2.44
C ILE A 47 1.84 6.28 -2.80
N LEU A 48 0.82 5.62 -2.24
CA LEU A 48 0.45 4.25 -2.57
C LEU A 48 -0.80 4.30 -3.45
N PHE A 49 -0.75 3.69 -4.63
CA PHE A 49 -1.89 3.56 -5.52
C PHE A 49 -2.01 2.11 -5.99
N PHE A 50 -3.23 1.70 -6.31
CA PHE A 50 -3.55 0.38 -6.84
C PHE A 50 -4.02 0.53 -8.27
N TYR A 51 -3.63 -0.41 -9.12
CA TYR A 51 -4.14 -0.53 -10.49
C TYR A 51 -4.66 -1.96 -10.68
N SER A 52 -5.54 -2.15 -11.67
CA SER A 52 -6.33 -3.38 -11.80
C SER A 52 -5.50 -4.60 -12.24
N SER A 53 -4.65 -4.44 -13.26
CA SER A 53 -3.83 -5.51 -13.82
C SER A 53 -2.68 -4.96 -14.65
N ASP A 54 -1.62 -5.74 -14.78
CA ASP A 54 -0.57 -5.51 -15.79
C ASP A 54 -1.12 -5.76 -17.20
N PHE A 55 -0.51 -5.10 -18.20
CA PHE A 55 -0.76 -5.29 -19.64
C PHE A 55 -2.23 -5.15 -20.08
N THR A 56 -2.92 -4.13 -19.57
CA THR A 56 -4.24 -3.75 -20.10
C THR A 56 -4.11 -3.06 -21.46
N PHE A 57 -5.18 -3.10 -22.26
CA PHE A 57 -5.27 -2.31 -23.49
C PHE A 57 -5.24 -0.82 -23.15
N VAL A 58 -4.53 -0.03 -23.98
CA VAL A 58 -4.41 1.44 -23.89
C VAL A 58 -5.07 2.07 -25.10
#